data_AF-V4JAB2-F1
#
_entry.id   AF-V4JAB2-F1
#
_cell.length_a   1.000
_cell.length_b   1.000
_cell.length_c   1.000
_cell.angle_alpha   90.00
_cell.angle_beta   90.00
_cell.angle_gamma   90.00
#
_symmetry.space_group_name_H-M   'P 1'
#
loop_
_entity.id
_entity.type
_entity.pdbx_description
1 polymer ?
#
loop_
_entity_poly.entity_id
_entity_poly.type
_entity_poly.pdbx_seq_one_letter_code
_entity_poly.pdbx_strand_id
1 'polypeptide(L)'
;MSSIEIRPGKDADREQILGLIEQVFGARQAQRVARQWHWQWHQDPRLQAPGYRGVVAVWRDRIIANLSCIPAALYVHGQPVEAHWCVDVLTHWGLTKQALRERKRERTIADDGLANGIAAALLDHPSAGPIQLAKYIADPMKAICMRIGFQELAGSGSFSRRLSFRQALQGSLGPRFGAFASAALDLSLLPTARPTLAVEAMDGPFDARFDRLWQRLKPAYGAIALRNAAVLDWRYRAHPETRYLVLIIPDADEIRAFLVFSLYHHGSRLRANVVDLGADPDDETAVQALFAAALRSARREGADRIGCFVTSTLVDGIVRRLGFRPRLKKQSKRTQPLIMRGLSIADLHASIGDGDGG
;
A
#
# COMPACT_ATOMS: atom_id res chain seq x y z
N MET A 1 16.15 25.62 26.87
CA MET A 1 16.76 25.38 25.54
C MET A 1 15.78 24.51 24.77
N SER A 2 15.23 24.99 23.65
CA SER A 2 14.19 24.23 22.93
C SER A 2 14.79 23.49 21.74
N SER A 3 15.59 22.45 22.01
CA SER A 3 16.16 21.60 20.97
C SER A 3 15.07 20.77 20.28
N ILE A 4 15.27 20.46 19.00
CA ILE A 4 14.47 19.46 18.29
C ILE A 4 15.00 18.09 18.73
N GLU A 5 14.13 17.26 19.28
CA GLU A 5 14.45 15.88 19.65
C GLU A 5 13.86 14.93 18.61
N ILE A 6 14.69 14.04 18.06
CA ILE A 6 14.22 12.90 17.27
C ILE A 6 14.24 11.67 18.16
N ARG A 7 13.10 11.00 18.33
CA ARG A 7 12.97 9.84 19.24
C ARG A 7 11.99 8.80 18.72
N PRO A 8 12.03 7.55 19.25
CA PRO A 8 10.97 6.58 19.01
C PRO A 8 9.60 7.15 19.42
N GLY A 9 8.60 6.93 18.57
CA GLY A 9 7.20 7.20 18.89
C GLY A 9 6.65 6.17 19.87
N LYS A 10 5.67 6.57 20.68
CA LYS A 10 5.01 5.74 21.70
C LYS A 10 3.50 5.75 21.47
N ASP A 11 2.78 4.75 21.98
CA ASP A 11 1.31 4.72 21.84
C ASP A 11 0.64 5.93 22.54
N ALA A 12 1.24 6.44 23.62
CA ALA A 12 0.81 7.67 24.29
C ALA A 12 0.93 8.94 23.41
N ASP A 13 1.72 8.90 22.33
CA ASP A 13 1.83 10.00 21.37
C ASP A 13 0.61 10.08 20.42
N ARG A 14 -0.31 9.10 20.46
CA ARG A 14 -1.47 8.97 19.57
C ARG A 14 -2.21 10.29 19.34
N GLU A 15 -2.63 10.97 20.40
CA GLU A 15 -3.44 12.18 20.28
C GLU A 15 -2.68 13.32 19.57
N GLN A 16 -1.38 13.47 19.84
CA GLN A 16 -0.56 14.46 19.14
C GLN A 16 -0.32 14.09 17.68
N ILE A 17 -0.12 12.80 17.37
CA ILE A 17 0.04 12.32 16.00
C ILE A 17 -1.25 12.53 15.19
N LEU A 18 -2.41 12.19 15.77
CA LEU A 18 -3.71 12.41 15.12
C LEU A 18 -3.98 13.91 14.90
N GLY A 19 -3.69 14.76 15.89
CA GLY A 19 -3.80 16.21 15.75
C GLY A 19 -2.87 16.78 14.68
N LEU A 20 -1.67 16.21 14.54
CA LEU A 20 -0.75 16.58 13.47
C LEU A 20 -1.24 16.14 12.08
N ILE A 21 -1.77 14.92 11.96
CA ILE A 21 -2.41 14.43 10.72
C ILE A 21 -3.59 15.32 10.33
N GLU A 22 -4.41 15.74 11.28
CA GLU A 22 -5.54 16.64 11.04
C GLU A 22 -5.07 17.99 10.50
N GLN A 23 -4.01 18.57 11.07
CA GLN A 23 -3.46 19.85 10.61
C GLN A 23 -2.84 19.77 9.20
N VAL A 24 -2.28 18.62 8.82
CA VAL A 24 -1.58 18.45 7.53
C VAL A 24 -2.50 17.95 6.42
N PHE A 25 -3.39 17.00 6.73
CA PHE A 25 -4.23 16.29 5.75
C PHE A 25 -5.75 16.48 5.96
N GLY A 26 -6.15 17.12 7.06
CA GLY A 26 -7.55 17.42 7.39
C GLY A 26 -8.23 16.36 8.26
N ALA A 27 -9.35 16.77 8.87
CA ALA A 27 -10.11 15.97 9.85
C ALA A 27 -10.53 14.59 9.32
N ARG A 28 -10.93 14.49 8.05
CA ARG A 28 -11.36 13.21 7.46
C ARG A 28 -10.26 12.16 7.50
N GLN A 29 -9.02 12.55 7.21
CA GLN A 29 -7.87 11.64 7.24
C GLN A 29 -7.53 11.26 8.68
N ALA A 30 -7.50 12.22 9.60
CA ALA A 30 -7.24 11.96 11.01
C ALA A 30 -8.27 11.00 11.63
N GLN A 31 -9.56 11.20 11.36
CA GLN A 31 -10.63 10.31 11.82
C GLN A 31 -10.50 8.89 11.26
N ARG A 32 -10.05 8.75 10.00
CA ARG A 32 -9.78 7.46 9.38
C ARG A 32 -8.66 6.72 10.11
N VAL A 33 -7.52 7.39 10.30
CA VAL A 33 -6.38 6.83 11.04
C VAL A 33 -6.76 6.52 12.49
N ALA A 34 -7.57 7.37 13.14
CA ALA A 34 -8.04 7.13 14.50
C ALA A 34 -8.88 5.86 14.64
N ARG A 35 -9.76 5.56 13.66
CA ARG A 35 -10.56 4.32 13.61
C ARG A 35 -9.69 3.09 13.38
N GLN A 36 -8.61 3.24 12.61
CA GLN A 36 -7.70 2.14 12.28
C GLN A 36 -6.59 1.93 13.32
N TRP A 37 -6.38 2.87 14.24
CA TRP A 37 -5.23 2.87 15.14
C TRP A 37 -5.08 1.56 15.92
N HIS A 38 -6.15 1.11 16.58
CA HIS A 38 -6.11 -0.11 17.38
C HIS A 38 -5.90 -1.36 16.49
N TRP A 39 -6.59 -1.44 15.35
CA TRP A 39 -6.40 -2.51 14.38
C TRP A 39 -4.95 -2.58 13.88
N GLN A 40 -4.35 -1.45 13.53
CA GLN A 40 -2.99 -1.40 12.97
C GLN A 40 -1.89 -1.59 14.01
N TRP A 41 -2.04 -1.00 15.19
CA TRP A 41 -0.96 -0.92 16.17
C TRP A 41 -1.12 -1.88 17.35
N HIS A 42 -2.28 -2.54 17.52
CA HIS A 42 -2.52 -3.45 18.63
C HIS A 42 -2.97 -4.84 18.20
N GLN A 43 -3.53 -4.99 16.99
CA GLN A 43 -4.06 -6.26 16.49
C GLN A 43 -3.25 -6.86 15.35
N ASP A 44 -2.26 -6.13 14.80
CA ASP A 44 -1.41 -6.64 13.72
C ASP A 44 -0.54 -7.80 14.23
N PRO A 45 -0.72 -9.04 13.74
CA PRO A 45 -0.03 -10.22 14.24
C PRO A 45 1.48 -10.21 13.91
N ARG A 46 1.95 -9.24 13.13
CA ARG A 46 3.38 -9.04 12.82
C ARG A 46 4.11 -8.23 13.89
N LEU A 47 3.38 -7.60 14.82
CA LEU A 47 3.97 -6.87 15.93
C LEU A 47 4.50 -7.84 16.99
N GLN A 48 5.72 -7.58 17.49
CA GLN A 48 6.26 -8.32 18.63
C GLN A 48 5.47 -8.07 19.92
N ALA A 49 4.92 -6.86 20.05
CA ALA A 49 4.04 -6.46 21.16
C ALA A 49 3.12 -5.32 20.70
N PRO A 50 1.88 -5.22 21.24
CA PRO A 50 0.97 -4.11 20.96
C PRO A 50 1.61 -2.73 21.23
N GLY A 51 1.20 -1.74 20.44
CA GLY A 51 1.60 -0.34 20.52
C GLY A 51 2.12 0.23 19.20
N TYR A 52 2.07 1.56 19.09
CA TYR A 52 2.60 2.29 17.94
C TYR A 52 4.08 1.97 17.65
N ARG A 53 4.46 1.98 16.36
CA ARG A 53 5.85 1.88 15.89
C ARG A 53 6.13 3.01 14.90
N GLY A 54 7.16 3.80 15.19
CA GLY A 54 7.52 4.95 14.39
C GLY A 54 8.58 5.80 15.04
N VAL A 55 8.87 6.93 14.40
CA VAL A 55 9.83 7.93 14.85
C VAL A 55 9.14 9.29 14.81
N VAL A 56 9.32 10.10 15.83
CA VAL A 56 8.73 11.44 15.93
C VAL A 56 9.80 12.49 16.14
N ALA A 57 9.53 13.70 15.64
CA ALA A 57 10.31 14.88 15.97
C ALA A 57 9.50 15.73 16.96
N VAL A 58 10.10 16.05 18.10
CA VAL A 58 9.49 16.84 19.18
C VAL A 58 10.19 18.18 19.29
N TRP A 59 9.41 19.25 19.44
CA TRP A 59 9.92 20.59 19.73
C TRP A 59 8.95 21.29 20.68
N ARG A 60 9.45 21.73 21.85
CA ARG A 60 8.64 22.34 22.93
C ARG A 60 7.47 21.46 23.36
N ASP A 61 7.76 20.19 23.63
CA ASP A 61 6.79 19.15 24.02
C ASP A 61 5.67 18.87 23.00
N ARG A 62 5.83 19.36 21.76
CA ARG A 62 4.89 19.14 20.66
C ARG A 62 5.53 18.29 19.57
N ILE A 63 4.80 17.28 19.10
CA ILE A 63 5.19 16.52 17.91
C ILE A 63 5.01 17.40 16.68
N ILE A 64 6.11 17.66 15.98
CA ILE A 64 6.15 18.48 14.77
C ILE A 64 6.39 17.67 13.50
N ALA A 65 6.79 16.40 13.63
CA ALA A 65 6.90 15.47 12.52
C ALA A 65 6.72 14.03 13.00
N ASN A 66 6.27 13.16 12.08
CA ASN A 66 6.01 11.75 12.33
C ASN A 66 6.47 10.90 11.13
N LEU A 67 6.94 9.70 11.43
CA LEU A 67 7.17 8.59 10.50
C LEU A 67 6.59 7.35 11.16
N SER A 68 5.59 6.72 10.54
CA SER A 68 5.06 5.43 10.96
C SER A 68 5.84 4.30 10.30
N CYS A 69 6.18 3.27 11.08
CA CYS A 69 6.95 2.11 10.64
C CYS A 69 6.14 0.83 10.83
N ILE A 70 5.36 0.44 9.82
CA ILE A 70 4.56 -0.79 9.87
C ILE A 70 5.48 -1.98 9.58
N PRO A 71 5.49 -3.06 10.38
CA PRO A 71 6.27 -4.25 10.06
C PRO A 71 5.90 -4.79 8.66
N ALA A 72 6.90 -4.96 7.80
CA ALA A 72 6.68 -5.53 6.48
C ALA A 72 6.54 -7.06 6.52
N ALA A 73 7.08 -7.71 7.56
CA ALA A 73 7.20 -9.16 7.67
C ALA A 73 7.73 -9.77 6.36
N LEU A 74 8.83 -9.20 5.88
CA LEU A 74 9.43 -9.55 4.60
C LEU A 74 10.24 -10.84 4.74
N TYR A 75 10.10 -11.72 3.76
CA TYR A 75 10.95 -12.88 3.56
C TYR A 75 11.80 -12.68 2.31
N VAL A 76 13.10 -12.96 2.41
CA VAL A 76 14.06 -12.93 1.29
C VAL A 76 14.66 -14.32 1.17
N HIS A 77 14.51 -14.96 0.02
CA HIS A 77 14.90 -16.36 -0.22
C HIS A 77 14.42 -17.31 0.89
N GLY A 78 13.16 -17.15 1.31
CA GLY A 78 12.53 -17.94 2.36
C GLY A 78 12.95 -17.63 3.80
N GLN A 79 13.85 -16.66 4.04
CA GLN A 79 14.30 -16.25 5.37
C GLN A 79 13.67 -14.93 5.79
N PRO A 80 13.18 -14.79 7.04
CA PRO A 80 12.62 -13.53 7.52
C PRO A 80 13.72 -12.47 7.67
N VAL A 81 13.41 -11.23 7.28
CA VAL A 81 14.28 -10.07 7.49
C VAL A 81 13.53 -8.95 8.20
N GLU A 82 14.24 -8.16 9.00
CA GLU A 82 13.68 -7.00 9.67
C GLU A 82 13.48 -5.86 8.67
N ALA A 83 12.25 -5.72 8.17
CA ALA A 83 11.87 -4.68 7.22
C ALA A 83 10.59 -3.97 7.64
N HIS A 84 10.51 -2.68 7.32
CA HIS A 84 9.38 -1.84 7.66
C HIS A 84 8.86 -1.08 6.44
N TRP A 85 7.54 -0.93 6.37
CA TRP A 85 6.90 0.04 5.51
C TRP A 85 6.95 1.41 6.18
N CYS A 86 7.67 2.34 5.56
CA CYS A 86 7.73 3.73 5.98
C CYS A 86 6.52 4.46 5.40
N VAL A 87 5.57 4.79 6.27
CA VAL A 87 4.32 5.47 5.91
C VAL A 87 4.14 6.72 6.76
N ASP A 88 3.21 7.57 6.36
CA ASP A 88 2.86 8.80 7.09
C ASP A 88 4.08 9.66 7.44
N VAL A 89 5.07 9.74 6.53
CA VAL A 89 6.20 10.66 6.67
C VAL A 89 5.67 12.07 6.49
N LEU A 90 5.44 12.75 7.60
CA LEU A 90 4.75 14.02 7.63
C LEU A 90 5.46 15.01 8.56
N THR A 91 5.52 16.26 8.14
CA THR A 91 6.17 17.35 8.86
C THR A 91 5.24 18.55 8.90
N HIS A 92 4.99 19.12 10.07
CA HIS A 92 4.28 20.38 10.18
C HIS A 92 5.12 21.51 9.61
N TRP A 93 4.74 22.06 8.45
CA TRP A 93 5.52 23.10 7.76
C TRP A 93 5.86 24.32 8.64
N GLY A 94 4.85 24.92 9.28
CA GLY A 94 5.00 26.11 10.11
C GLY A 94 5.92 25.91 11.32
N LEU A 95 5.58 24.95 12.18
CA LEU A 95 6.35 24.60 13.39
C LEU A 95 7.78 24.14 13.05
N THR A 96 7.95 23.29 12.03
CA THR A 96 9.28 22.85 11.57
C THR A 96 10.14 24.04 11.16
N LYS A 97 9.59 25.00 10.41
CA LYS A 97 10.31 26.20 9.99
C LYS A 97 10.70 27.09 11.17
N GLN A 98 9.84 27.21 12.18
CA GLN A 98 10.14 27.96 13.40
C GLN A 98 11.24 27.28 14.21
N ALA A 99 11.11 25.98 14.45
CA ALA A 99 12.09 25.18 15.19
C ALA A 99 13.50 25.24 14.56
N LEU A 100 13.59 25.08 13.23
CA LEU A 100 14.86 25.19 12.50
C LEU A 100 15.47 26.60 12.54
N ARG A 101 14.65 27.65 12.55
CA ARG A 101 15.12 29.05 12.67
C ARG A 101 15.67 29.35 14.05
N GLU A 102 14.99 28.88 15.10
CA GLU A 102 15.42 29.01 16.49
C GLU A 102 16.76 28.30 16.70
N ARG A 103 16.84 27.05 16.27
CA ARG A 103 18.08 26.26 16.28
C ARG A 103 19.24 26.98 15.60
N LYS A 104 19.03 27.59 14.42
CA LYS A 104 20.07 28.34 13.72
C LYS A 104 20.55 29.57 14.50
N ARG A 105 19.67 30.24 15.25
CA ARG A 105 20.01 31.40 16.09
C ARG A 105 20.83 30.99 17.31
N GLU A 106 20.52 29.84 17.89
CA GLU A 106 21.21 29.30 19.07
C GLU A 106 22.65 28.82 18.78
N ARG A 107 23.13 28.87 17.52
CA ARG A 107 24.49 28.48 17.09
C ARG A 107 24.92 27.08 17.56
N THR A 108 23.98 26.16 17.75
CA THR A 108 24.28 24.74 17.99
C THR A 108 24.75 24.11 16.67
N ILE A 109 26.02 24.33 16.32
CA ILE A 109 26.71 23.75 15.14
C ILE A 109 27.43 22.47 15.60
N ALA A 110 26.69 21.56 16.23
CA ALA A 110 27.10 20.17 16.35
C ALA A 110 26.29 19.37 15.33
N ASP A 111 26.92 18.40 14.70
CA ASP A 111 26.27 17.48 13.76
C ASP A 111 25.23 16.66 14.53
N ASP A 112 23.96 17.08 14.46
CA ASP A 112 22.83 16.52 15.22
C ASP A 112 21.91 15.68 14.35
N GLY A 113 22.39 15.26 13.17
CA GLY A 113 21.64 14.41 12.24
C GLY A 113 20.54 15.13 11.45
N LEU A 114 20.40 16.46 11.56
CA LEU A 114 19.36 17.24 10.85
C LEU A 114 19.85 17.91 9.56
N ALA A 115 21.07 17.63 9.09
CA ALA A 115 21.65 18.27 7.90
C ALA A 115 20.79 18.09 6.63
N ASN A 116 20.14 16.92 6.49
CA ASN A 116 19.24 16.60 5.40
C ASN A 116 17.75 16.96 5.68
N GLY A 117 17.50 17.64 6.81
CA GLY A 117 16.16 18.03 7.28
C GLY A 117 15.50 16.99 8.18
N ILE A 118 14.41 17.39 8.84
CA ILE A 118 13.70 16.56 9.84
C ILE A 118 13.21 15.24 9.24
N ALA A 119 12.62 15.25 8.05
CA ALA A 119 12.12 14.03 7.42
C ALA A 119 13.22 12.99 7.15
N ALA A 120 14.42 13.45 6.74
CA ALA A 120 15.57 12.57 6.58
C ALA A 120 16.02 12.00 7.93
N ALA A 121 16.09 12.85 8.96
CA ALA A 121 16.47 12.41 10.30
C ALA A 121 15.50 11.38 10.91
N LEU A 122 14.20 11.49 10.62
CA LEU A 122 13.23 10.45 11.00
C LEU A 122 13.55 9.11 10.35
N LEU A 123 13.85 9.12 9.05
CA LEU A 123 14.17 7.91 8.28
C LEU A 123 15.52 7.32 8.72
N ASP A 124 16.51 8.15 9.02
CA ASP A 124 17.86 7.75 9.46
C ASP A 124 17.92 7.26 10.91
N HIS A 125 16.88 7.53 11.71
CA HIS A 125 16.82 7.09 13.10
C HIS A 125 16.79 5.56 13.20
N PRO A 126 17.55 4.92 14.13
CA PRO A 126 17.63 3.45 14.22
C PRO A 126 16.27 2.74 14.35
N SER A 127 15.29 3.35 15.03
CA SER A 127 13.93 2.78 15.16
C SER A 127 13.10 2.79 13.87
N ALA A 128 13.58 3.41 12.79
CA ALA A 128 12.98 3.23 11.46
C ALA A 128 13.36 1.87 10.83
N GLY A 129 14.29 1.15 11.45
CA GLY A 129 14.71 -0.18 11.05
C GLY A 129 15.74 -0.18 9.89
N PRO A 130 16.45 -1.30 9.71
CA PRO A 130 17.56 -1.41 8.77
C PRO A 130 17.09 -1.50 7.31
N ILE A 131 15.95 -2.16 7.06
CA ILE A 131 15.34 -2.25 5.73
C ILE A 131 14.04 -1.45 5.71
N GLN A 132 13.94 -0.55 4.75
CA GLN A 132 12.83 0.39 4.62
C GLN A 132 12.20 0.28 3.25
N LEU A 133 10.89 0.11 3.20
CA LEU A 133 10.09 -0.01 2.00
C LEU A 133 9.07 1.14 1.95
N ALA A 134 8.84 1.71 0.78
CA ALA A 134 7.86 2.77 0.64
C ALA A 134 7.22 2.75 -0.76
N LYS A 135 5.94 3.08 -0.81
CA LYS A 135 5.14 3.16 -2.04
C LYS A 135 4.23 4.38 -1.98
N TYR A 136 3.73 4.82 -3.14
CA TYR A 136 2.87 6.01 -3.27
C TYR A 136 3.47 7.34 -2.78
N ILE A 137 4.80 7.42 -2.72
CA ILE A 137 5.51 8.59 -2.20
C ILE A 137 5.36 9.80 -3.14
N ALA A 138 5.02 10.95 -2.55
CA ALA A 138 4.93 12.23 -3.24
C ALA A 138 6.32 12.67 -3.74
N ASP A 139 6.39 13.40 -4.87
CA ASP A 139 7.68 13.69 -5.53
C ASP A 139 8.67 14.47 -4.64
N PRO A 140 8.25 15.46 -3.82
CA PRO A 140 9.16 16.12 -2.89
C PRO A 140 9.76 15.18 -1.85
N MET A 141 8.96 14.26 -1.30
CA MET A 141 9.44 13.28 -0.33
C MET A 141 10.34 12.24 -1.00
N LYS A 142 9.99 11.80 -2.22
CA LYS A 142 10.81 10.87 -3.00
C LYS A 142 12.21 11.45 -3.24
N ALA A 143 12.32 12.74 -3.54
CA ALA A 143 13.62 13.39 -3.71
C ALA A 143 14.48 13.37 -2.42
N ILE A 144 13.85 13.45 -1.24
CA ILE A 144 14.54 13.27 0.05
C ILE A 144 14.99 11.81 0.18
N CYS A 145 14.10 10.85 -0.03
CA CYS A 145 14.42 9.42 0.03
C CYS A 145 15.61 9.05 -0.87
N MET A 146 15.62 9.49 -2.13
CA MET A 146 16.73 9.19 -3.06
C MET A 146 18.06 9.80 -2.59
N ARG A 147 18.04 10.99 -1.97
CA ARG A 147 19.25 11.64 -1.43
C ARG A 147 19.85 10.85 -0.26
N ILE A 148 19.01 10.20 0.54
CA ILE A 148 19.43 9.41 1.71
C ILE A 148 19.57 7.91 1.41
N GLY A 149 19.72 7.56 0.13
CA GLY A 149 20.11 6.21 -0.31
C GLY A 149 18.98 5.25 -0.61
N PHE A 150 17.73 5.70 -0.75
CA PHE A 150 16.68 4.85 -1.33
C PHE A 150 16.95 4.59 -2.82
N GLN A 151 16.54 3.42 -3.27
CA GLN A 151 16.61 2.96 -4.65
C GLN A 151 15.21 2.60 -5.15
N GLU A 152 14.95 2.80 -6.43
CA GLU A 152 13.70 2.39 -7.07
C GLU A 152 13.75 0.91 -7.41
N LEU A 153 12.67 0.17 -7.10
CA LEU A 153 12.45 -1.13 -7.71
C LEU A 153 12.01 -0.94 -9.15
N ALA A 154 12.89 -1.26 -10.10
CA ALA A 154 12.60 -1.17 -11.51
C ALA A 154 11.36 -2.01 -11.89
N GLY A 155 10.56 -1.52 -12.85
CA GLY A 155 9.35 -2.22 -13.29
C GLY A 155 8.16 -2.14 -12.33
N SER A 156 8.34 -1.62 -11.12
CA SER A 156 7.24 -1.48 -10.17
C SER A 156 6.34 -0.27 -10.44
N GLY A 157 5.06 -0.40 -10.09
CA GLY A 157 4.14 0.74 -10.11
C GLY A 157 2.66 0.39 -10.13
N SER A 158 1.84 1.44 -10.16
CA SER A 158 0.39 1.31 -10.27
C SER A 158 -0.06 1.04 -11.69
N PHE A 159 -1.01 0.13 -11.84
CA PHE A 159 -1.69 -0.16 -13.09
C PHE A 159 -3.19 0.02 -12.92
N SER A 160 -3.89 0.22 -14.04
CA SER A 160 -5.35 0.19 -14.05
C SER A 160 -5.91 -0.22 -15.39
N ARG A 161 -7.11 -0.80 -15.36
CA ARG A 161 -7.92 -1.11 -16.52
C ARG A 161 -9.28 -0.45 -16.41
N ARG A 162 -9.70 0.22 -17.49
CA ARG A 162 -11.05 0.77 -17.64
C ARG A 162 -12.03 -0.40 -17.86
N LEU A 163 -13.12 -0.42 -17.11
CA LEU A 163 -14.14 -1.48 -17.16
C LEU A 163 -15.45 -1.04 -17.79
N SER A 164 -15.84 0.22 -17.59
CA SER A 164 -17.03 0.82 -18.20
C SER A 164 -16.93 2.34 -18.22
N PHE A 165 -17.57 2.98 -19.19
CA PHE A 165 -17.80 4.42 -19.28
C PHE A 165 -19.14 4.87 -18.70
N ARG A 166 -20.01 3.94 -18.28
CA ARG A 166 -21.39 4.19 -17.85
C ARG A 166 -21.53 5.32 -16.86
N GLN A 167 -20.86 5.22 -15.71
CA GLN A 167 -20.97 6.22 -14.65
C GLN A 167 -20.35 7.58 -15.03
N ALA A 168 -19.33 7.57 -15.90
CA ALA A 168 -18.74 8.82 -16.38
C ALA A 168 -19.71 9.57 -17.29
N LEU A 169 -20.32 8.87 -18.25
CA LEU A 169 -21.23 9.47 -19.23
C LEU A 169 -22.62 9.77 -18.68
N GLN A 170 -23.14 8.95 -17.77
CA GLN A 170 -24.41 9.25 -17.09
C GLN A 170 -24.30 10.52 -16.24
N GLY A 171 -23.14 10.75 -15.60
CA GLY A 171 -22.89 11.97 -14.83
C GLY A 171 -22.82 13.25 -15.69
N SER A 172 -22.43 13.15 -16.97
CA SER A 172 -22.29 14.32 -17.86
C SER A 172 -23.47 14.53 -18.81
N LEU A 173 -24.11 13.45 -19.30
CA LEU A 173 -25.15 13.50 -20.34
C LEU A 173 -26.54 13.12 -19.81
N GLY A 174 -26.66 12.85 -18.51
CA GLY A 174 -27.88 12.33 -17.89
C GLY A 174 -28.10 10.83 -18.13
N PRO A 175 -29.08 10.22 -17.42
CA PRO A 175 -29.20 8.76 -17.32
C PRO A 175 -29.57 8.08 -18.65
N ARG A 176 -30.46 8.68 -19.45
CA ARG A 176 -30.95 8.09 -20.71
C ARG A 176 -29.89 8.15 -21.82
N PHE A 177 -29.43 9.36 -22.16
CA PHE A 177 -28.41 9.54 -23.21
C PHE A 177 -27.04 8.97 -22.79
N GLY A 178 -26.67 9.11 -21.52
CA GLY A 178 -25.44 8.53 -20.99
C GLY A 178 -25.42 7.01 -21.06
N ALA A 179 -26.55 6.32 -20.82
CA ALA A 179 -26.62 4.87 -20.93
C ALA A 179 -26.35 4.39 -22.37
N PHE A 180 -27.02 4.99 -23.36
CA PHE A 180 -26.81 4.65 -24.77
C PHE A 180 -25.38 4.93 -25.22
N ALA A 181 -24.86 6.14 -24.96
CA ALA A 181 -23.50 6.52 -25.33
C ALA A 181 -22.46 5.61 -24.66
N SER A 182 -22.69 5.20 -23.41
CA SER A 182 -21.79 4.28 -22.71
C SER A 182 -21.80 2.87 -23.27
N ALA A 183 -22.96 2.36 -23.72
CA ALA A 183 -23.03 1.05 -24.34
C ALA A 183 -22.20 1.01 -25.63
N ALA A 184 -22.28 2.06 -26.44
CA ALA A 184 -21.47 2.20 -27.66
C ALA A 184 -19.97 2.30 -27.35
N LEU A 185 -19.57 3.17 -26.40
CA LEU A 185 -18.15 3.29 -26.02
C LEU A 185 -17.60 2.03 -25.34
N ASP A 186 -18.41 1.30 -24.57
CA ASP A 186 -17.99 0.08 -23.90
C ASP A 186 -17.63 -1.05 -24.90
N LEU A 187 -18.11 -0.99 -26.16
CA LEU A 187 -17.67 -1.89 -27.24
C LEU A 187 -16.20 -1.69 -27.63
N SER A 188 -15.64 -0.50 -27.37
CA SER A 188 -14.21 -0.22 -27.61
C SER A 188 -13.31 -0.76 -26.49
N LEU A 189 -13.89 -1.18 -25.36
CA LEU A 189 -13.13 -1.74 -24.25
C LEU A 189 -12.77 -3.19 -24.54
N LEU A 190 -11.58 -3.60 -24.10
CA LEU A 190 -11.20 -5.01 -24.13
C LEU A 190 -12.25 -5.84 -23.37
N PRO A 191 -12.74 -6.96 -23.94
CA PRO A 191 -13.65 -7.85 -23.24
C PRO A 191 -13.03 -8.42 -21.97
N THR A 192 -13.85 -8.65 -20.95
CA THR A 192 -13.42 -9.41 -19.76
C THR A 192 -13.51 -10.90 -20.08
N ALA A 193 -12.36 -11.53 -20.31
CA ALA A 193 -12.27 -12.97 -20.58
C ALA A 193 -12.90 -13.80 -19.45
N ARG A 194 -13.39 -15.00 -19.79
CA ARG A 194 -13.78 -15.98 -18.77
C ARG A 194 -12.52 -16.59 -18.16
N PRO A 195 -12.51 -16.86 -16.84
CA PRO A 195 -11.42 -17.62 -16.22
C PRO A 195 -11.26 -18.98 -16.89
N THR A 196 -10.02 -19.41 -17.11
CA THR A 196 -9.67 -20.73 -17.66
C THR A 196 -9.65 -21.83 -16.60
N LEU A 197 -9.55 -21.45 -15.33
CA LEU A 197 -9.64 -22.34 -14.16
C LEU A 197 -10.92 -22.04 -13.37
N ALA A 198 -11.36 -23.01 -12.57
CA ALA A 198 -12.42 -22.81 -11.61
C ALA A 198 -11.96 -21.81 -10.54
N VAL A 199 -12.66 -20.68 -10.44
CA VAL A 199 -12.40 -19.64 -9.44
C VAL A 199 -13.64 -19.49 -8.59
N GLU A 200 -13.46 -19.58 -7.28
CA GLU A 200 -14.54 -19.50 -6.30
C GLU A 200 -14.38 -18.24 -5.46
N ALA A 201 -15.51 -17.61 -5.13
CA ALA A 201 -15.52 -16.57 -4.11
C ALA A 201 -15.53 -17.24 -2.73
N MET A 202 -14.63 -16.80 -1.86
CA MET A 202 -14.52 -17.34 -0.52
C MET A 202 -15.05 -16.34 0.50
N ASP A 203 -16.05 -16.76 1.25
CA ASP A 203 -16.51 -16.11 2.47
C ASP A 203 -15.95 -16.83 3.71
N GLY A 204 -15.90 -16.14 4.84
CA GLY A 204 -15.37 -16.70 6.09
C GLY A 204 -13.87 -16.51 6.30
N PRO A 205 -13.32 -17.10 7.38
CA PRO A 205 -11.95 -16.87 7.81
C PRO A 205 -10.92 -17.44 6.84
N PHE A 206 -9.71 -16.89 6.88
CA PHE A 206 -8.54 -17.52 6.27
C PHE A 206 -8.11 -18.69 7.15
N ASP A 207 -8.09 -19.91 6.59
CA ASP A 207 -7.82 -21.14 7.34
C ASP A 207 -6.43 -21.73 7.04
N ALA A 208 -6.14 -22.91 7.62
CA ALA A 208 -4.86 -23.59 7.49
C ALA A 208 -4.42 -23.90 6.04
N ARG A 209 -5.32 -23.86 5.05
CA ARG A 209 -4.95 -23.99 3.63
C ARG A 209 -4.10 -22.81 3.16
N PHE A 210 -4.33 -21.62 3.72
CA PHE A 210 -3.49 -20.45 3.43
C PHE A 210 -2.10 -20.56 4.06
N ASP A 211 -1.99 -21.17 5.23
CA ASP A 211 -0.68 -21.42 5.84
C ASP A 211 0.14 -22.40 4.99
N ARG A 212 -0.49 -23.46 4.47
CA ARG A 212 0.17 -24.42 3.58
C ARG A 212 0.54 -23.81 2.24
N LEU A 213 -0.34 -23.00 1.64
CA LEU A 213 -0.01 -22.21 0.46
C LEU A 213 1.19 -21.30 0.74
N TRP A 214 1.19 -20.58 1.87
CA TRP A 214 2.30 -19.72 2.26
C TRP A 214 3.64 -20.46 2.35
N GLN A 215 3.66 -21.69 2.89
CA GLN A 215 4.89 -22.49 2.93
C GLN A 215 5.43 -22.82 1.53
N ARG A 216 4.56 -22.97 0.52
CA ARG A 216 4.95 -23.17 -0.88
C ARG A 216 5.39 -21.89 -1.56
N LEU A 217 4.74 -20.76 -1.28
CA LEU A 217 5.05 -19.47 -1.91
C LEU A 217 6.34 -18.84 -1.37
N LYS A 218 6.61 -18.91 -0.06
CA LYS A 218 7.76 -18.22 0.54
C LYS A 218 9.13 -18.53 -0.10
N PRO A 219 9.47 -19.77 -0.53
CA PRO A 219 10.73 -20.03 -1.24
C PRO A 219 10.65 -19.74 -2.75
N ALA A 220 9.45 -19.67 -3.34
CA ALA A 220 9.28 -19.49 -4.78
C ALA A 220 9.58 -18.05 -5.22
N TYR A 221 9.48 -17.08 -4.30
CA TYR A 221 9.79 -15.68 -4.55
C TYR A 221 11.20 -15.31 -4.07
N GLY A 222 11.89 -14.44 -4.83
CA GLY A 222 13.13 -13.81 -4.39
C GLY A 222 12.94 -13.02 -3.09
N ALA A 223 11.85 -12.25 -3.02
CA ALA A 223 11.35 -11.68 -1.78
C ALA A 223 9.82 -11.55 -1.78
N ILE A 224 9.17 -11.73 -0.63
CA ILE A 224 7.72 -11.66 -0.49
C ILE A 224 7.30 -11.34 0.95
N ALA A 225 6.26 -10.52 1.12
CA ALA A 225 5.65 -10.25 2.44
C ALA A 225 4.79 -11.44 2.94
N LEU A 226 4.77 -11.66 4.26
CA LEU A 226 4.02 -12.73 4.93
C LEU A 226 2.53 -12.73 4.57
N ARG A 227 2.02 -13.90 4.13
CA ARG A 227 0.61 -14.13 3.72
C ARG A 227 0.02 -15.40 4.36
N ASN A 228 0.28 -15.60 5.65
CA ASN A 228 -0.31 -16.70 6.39
C ASN A 228 -1.77 -16.38 6.80
N ALA A 229 -2.51 -17.36 7.31
CA ALA A 229 -3.91 -17.20 7.67
C ALA A 229 -4.16 -16.03 8.62
N ALA A 230 -3.37 -15.94 9.70
CA ALA A 230 -3.49 -14.89 10.71
C ALA A 230 -3.32 -13.46 10.14
N VAL A 231 -2.29 -13.24 9.31
CA VAL A 231 -2.06 -11.92 8.67
C VAL A 231 -3.19 -11.60 7.70
N LEU A 232 -3.64 -12.56 6.89
CA LEU A 232 -4.70 -12.34 5.91
C LEU A 232 -6.05 -12.07 6.59
N ASP A 233 -6.39 -12.78 7.67
CA ASP A 233 -7.59 -12.54 8.46
C ASP A 233 -7.56 -11.15 9.10
N TRP A 234 -6.48 -10.80 9.78
CA TRP A 234 -6.30 -9.46 10.33
C TRP A 234 -6.46 -8.40 9.25
N ARG A 235 -5.81 -8.59 8.10
CA ARG A 235 -5.76 -7.56 7.04
C ARG A 235 -7.07 -7.40 6.29
N TYR A 236 -7.77 -8.50 6.01
CA TYR A 236 -8.88 -8.52 5.05
C TYR A 236 -10.23 -8.88 5.63
N ARG A 237 -10.28 -9.52 6.81
CA ARG A 237 -11.54 -9.80 7.53
C ARG A 237 -11.76 -8.85 8.70
N ALA A 238 -10.71 -8.54 9.45
CA ALA A 238 -10.79 -7.65 10.61
C ALA A 238 -10.59 -6.15 10.28
N HIS A 239 -10.43 -5.78 9.01
CA HIS A 239 -10.24 -4.37 8.64
C HIS A 239 -11.48 -3.54 9.01
N PRO A 240 -11.34 -2.44 9.76
CA PRO A 240 -12.48 -1.72 10.35
C PRO A 240 -13.35 -0.91 9.36
N GLU A 241 -13.01 -0.88 8.07
CA GLU A 241 -13.63 0.06 7.12
C GLU A 241 -13.81 -0.55 5.73
N THR A 242 -12.80 -1.29 5.26
CA THR A 242 -12.82 -1.88 3.92
C THR A 242 -13.30 -3.32 4.01
N ARG A 243 -14.41 -3.62 3.34
CA ARG A 243 -14.80 -5.00 3.06
C ARG A 243 -14.06 -5.50 1.83
N TYR A 244 -13.32 -6.59 2.00
CA TYR A 244 -12.59 -7.24 0.92
C TYR A 244 -13.33 -8.47 0.38
N LEU A 245 -13.17 -8.70 -0.92
CA LEU A 245 -13.65 -9.86 -1.64
C LEU A 245 -12.45 -10.76 -1.94
N VAL A 246 -12.58 -12.04 -1.61
CA VAL A 246 -11.52 -13.04 -1.76
C VAL A 246 -11.93 -14.03 -2.83
N LEU A 247 -11.05 -14.24 -3.80
CA LEU A 247 -11.19 -15.26 -4.83
C LEU A 247 -10.11 -16.31 -4.63
N ILE A 248 -10.46 -17.59 -4.74
CA ILE A 248 -9.53 -18.71 -4.65
C ILE A 248 -9.63 -19.60 -5.89
N ILE A 249 -8.55 -20.30 -6.19
CA ILE A 249 -8.55 -21.48 -7.06
C ILE A 249 -8.39 -22.68 -6.13
N PRO A 250 -9.46 -23.47 -5.90
CA PRO A 250 -9.36 -24.67 -5.08
C PRO A 250 -8.54 -25.74 -5.80
N ASP A 251 -7.87 -26.57 -5.02
CA ASP A 251 -7.13 -27.74 -5.51
C ASP A 251 -7.29 -28.88 -4.50
N ALA A 252 -8.33 -29.71 -4.70
CA ALA A 252 -8.79 -30.68 -3.70
C ALA A 252 -8.98 -30.02 -2.32
N ASP A 253 -8.28 -30.51 -1.29
CA ASP A 253 -8.32 -29.97 0.09
C ASP A 253 -7.34 -28.80 0.32
N GLU A 254 -6.73 -28.30 -0.75
CA GLU A 254 -5.76 -27.20 -0.76
C GLU A 254 -6.28 -25.98 -1.54
N ILE A 255 -5.51 -24.89 -1.47
CA ILE A 255 -5.69 -23.70 -2.31
C ILE A 255 -4.48 -23.59 -3.23
N ARG A 256 -4.71 -23.57 -4.55
CA ARG A 256 -3.66 -23.36 -5.55
C ARG A 256 -3.17 -21.91 -5.57
N ALA A 257 -4.12 -20.97 -5.56
CA ALA A 257 -3.83 -19.54 -5.53
C ALA A 257 -5.03 -18.73 -5.01
N PHE A 258 -4.80 -17.50 -4.57
CA PHE A 258 -5.84 -16.56 -4.19
C PHE A 258 -5.58 -15.14 -4.69
N LEU A 259 -6.64 -14.34 -4.80
CA LEU A 259 -6.60 -12.92 -5.08
C LEU A 259 -7.59 -12.20 -4.17
N VAL A 260 -7.16 -11.09 -3.58
CA VAL A 260 -8.01 -10.21 -2.78
C VAL A 260 -8.23 -8.91 -3.52
N PHE A 261 -9.47 -8.43 -3.57
CA PHE A 261 -9.79 -7.13 -4.14
C PHE A 261 -10.86 -6.40 -3.31
N SER A 262 -10.93 -5.08 -3.46
CA SER A 262 -11.95 -4.25 -2.81
C SER A 262 -12.68 -3.38 -3.82
N LEU A 263 -13.90 -2.99 -3.45
CA LEU A 263 -14.70 -1.99 -4.14
C LEU A 263 -14.76 -0.73 -3.28
N TYR A 264 -14.68 0.44 -3.90
CA TYR A 264 -14.72 1.71 -3.18
C TYR A 264 -15.28 2.83 -4.06
N HIS A 265 -15.91 3.80 -3.41
CA HIS A 265 -16.40 5.00 -4.10
C HIS A 265 -15.32 6.07 -4.20
N HIS A 266 -15.17 6.63 -5.40
CA HIS A 266 -14.36 7.81 -5.68
C HIS A 266 -15.28 8.90 -6.25
N GLY A 267 -15.84 9.71 -5.36
CA GLY A 267 -16.98 10.58 -5.68
C GLY A 267 -18.21 9.71 -5.98
N SER A 268 -18.96 10.03 -7.04
CA SER A 268 -20.10 9.24 -7.49
C SER A 268 -19.73 7.92 -8.19
N ARG A 269 -18.44 7.64 -8.40
CA ARG A 269 -17.97 6.51 -9.21
C ARG A 269 -17.51 5.34 -8.36
N LEU A 270 -17.99 4.14 -8.67
CA LEU A 270 -17.50 2.89 -8.09
C LEU A 270 -16.22 2.46 -8.79
N ARG A 271 -15.19 2.12 -8.01
CA ARG A 271 -13.90 1.60 -8.47
C ARG A 271 -13.56 0.32 -7.73
N ALA A 272 -12.63 -0.44 -8.30
CA ALA A 272 -12.07 -1.62 -7.70
C ALA A 272 -10.54 -1.51 -7.58
N ASN A 273 -9.95 -2.20 -6.63
CA ASN A 273 -8.51 -2.44 -6.57
C ASN A 273 -8.25 -3.92 -6.26
N VAL A 274 -7.43 -4.59 -7.07
CA VAL A 274 -6.76 -5.83 -6.65
C VAL A 274 -5.73 -5.43 -5.61
N VAL A 275 -5.94 -5.89 -4.38
CA VAL A 275 -5.11 -5.51 -3.26
C VAL A 275 -4.09 -6.55 -2.87
N ASP A 276 -4.32 -7.82 -3.20
CA ASP A 276 -3.34 -8.86 -2.94
C ASP A 276 -3.46 -10.06 -3.89
N LEU A 277 -2.37 -10.81 -3.99
CA LEU A 277 -2.24 -11.99 -4.80
C LEU A 277 -1.30 -12.96 -4.08
N GLY A 278 -1.72 -14.21 -3.91
CA GLY A 278 -0.85 -15.32 -3.54
C GLY A 278 -1.00 -16.43 -4.56
N ALA A 279 -0.04 -16.52 -5.47
CA ALA A 279 0.05 -17.54 -6.50
C ALA A 279 1.51 -17.93 -6.67
N ASP A 280 1.80 -19.12 -7.19
CA ASP A 280 3.16 -19.43 -7.61
C ASP A 280 3.56 -18.46 -8.74
N PRO A 281 4.75 -17.82 -8.68
CA PRO A 281 5.17 -16.90 -9.72
C PRO A 281 5.21 -17.56 -11.11
N ASP A 282 5.51 -18.86 -11.21
CA ASP A 282 5.58 -19.56 -12.50
C ASP A 282 4.19 -20.05 -12.99
N ASP A 283 3.14 -19.96 -12.16
CA ASP A 283 1.78 -20.35 -12.53
C ASP A 283 0.99 -19.19 -13.15
N GLU A 284 1.39 -18.81 -14.37
CA GLU A 284 0.72 -17.75 -15.11
C GLU A 284 -0.79 -18.01 -15.32
N THR A 285 -1.18 -19.28 -15.40
CA THR A 285 -2.57 -19.68 -15.66
C THR A 285 -3.46 -19.35 -14.46
N ALA A 286 -2.98 -19.63 -13.24
CA ALA A 286 -3.68 -19.26 -12.01
C ALA A 286 -3.84 -17.73 -11.88
N VAL A 287 -2.75 -16.99 -12.10
CA VAL A 287 -2.79 -15.52 -12.04
C VAL A 287 -3.78 -14.95 -13.08
N GLN A 288 -3.72 -15.44 -14.32
CA GLN A 288 -4.66 -15.02 -15.37
C GLN A 288 -6.11 -15.32 -15.02
N ALA A 289 -6.42 -16.51 -14.52
CA ALA A 289 -7.77 -16.91 -14.13
C ALA A 289 -8.33 -16.04 -12.99
N LEU A 290 -7.52 -15.76 -11.95
CA LEU A 290 -7.91 -14.92 -10.83
C LEU A 290 -8.17 -13.46 -11.26
N PHE A 291 -7.29 -12.87 -12.06
CA PHE A 291 -7.51 -11.51 -12.58
C PHE A 291 -8.73 -11.46 -13.50
N ALA A 292 -8.95 -12.46 -14.36
CA ALA A 292 -10.14 -12.54 -15.20
C ALA A 292 -11.43 -12.60 -14.36
N ALA A 293 -11.44 -13.37 -13.28
CA ALA A 293 -12.56 -13.46 -12.35
C ALA A 293 -12.81 -12.12 -11.63
N ALA A 294 -11.76 -11.47 -11.13
CA ALA A 294 -11.85 -10.16 -10.48
C ALA A 294 -12.37 -9.07 -11.44
N LEU A 295 -11.89 -9.05 -12.69
CA LEU A 295 -12.37 -8.15 -13.74
C LEU A 295 -13.87 -8.33 -14.01
N ARG A 296 -14.32 -9.59 -14.13
CA ARG A 296 -15.75 -9.90 -14.35
C ARG A 296 -16.61 -9.59 -13.13
N SER A 297 -16.11 -9.82 -11.92
CA SER A 297 -16.82 -9.46 -10.69
C SER A 297 -16.95 -7.94 -10.57
N ALA A 298 -15.84 -7.19 -10.64
CA ALA A 298 -15.86 -5.73 -10.58
C ALA A 298 -16.74 -5.09 -11.65
N ARG A 299 -16.74 -5.61 -12.89
CA ARG A 299 -17.63 -5.13 -13.96
C ARG A 299 -19.10 -5.40 -13.67
N ARG A 300 -19.44 -6.57 -13.10
CA ARG A 300 -20.82 -6.91 -12.70
C ARG A 300 -21.35 -5.98 -11.61
N GLU A 301 -20.51 -5.65 -10.65
CA GLU A 301 -20.80 -4.66 -9.59
C GLU A 301 -20.88 -3.22 -10.12
N GLY A 302 -20.56 -3.01 -11.41
CA GLY A 302 -20.65 -1.70 -12.06
C GLY A 302 -19.44 -0.80 -11.84
N ALA A 303 -18.30 -1.34 -11.40
CA ALA A 303 -17.09 -0.55 -11.24
C ALA A 303 -16.63 0.03 -12.59
N ASP A 304 -16.25 1.31 -12.61
CA ASP A 304 -15.80 2.00 -13.83
C ASP A 304 -14.34 1.64 -14.16
N ARG A 305 -13.55 1.21 -13.18
CA ARG A 305 -12.12 0.95 -13.29
C ARG A 305 -11.68 0.00 -12.19
N ILE A 306 -10.71 -0.86 -12.51
CA ILE A 306 -9.95 -1.63 -11.54
C ILE A 306 -8.48 -1.22 -11.55
N GLY A 307 -7.86 -1.13 -10.37
CA GLY A 307 -6.42 -0.87 -10.20
C GLY A 307 -5.67 -2.04 -9.57
N CYS A 308 -4.36 -2.06 -9.72
CA CYS A 308 -3.45 -2.92 -8.95
C CYS A 308 -2.09 -2.23 -8.79
N PHE A 309 -1.24 -2.76 -7.91
CA PHE A 309 0.17 -2.39 -7.82
C PHE A 309 0.99 -3.62 -8.18
N VAL A 310 1.94 -3.44 -9.10
CA VAL A 310 2.76 -4.51 -9.66
C VAL A 310 4.20 -4.25 -9.27
N THR A 311 4.90 -5.30 -8.88
CA THR A 311 6.30 -5.26 -8.44
C THR A 311 7.15 -6.34 -9.10
N SER A 312 6.54 -7.43 -9.58
CA SER A 312 7.21 -8.46 -10.37
C SER A 312 6.99 -8.30 -11.88
N THR A 313 8.00 -8.68 -12.66
CA THR A 313 8.00 -8.62 -14.14
C THR A 313 6.97 -9.57 -14.75
N LEU A 314 6.77 -10.74 -14.14
CA LEU A 314 5.80 -11.73 -14.60
C LEU A 314 4.36 -11.20 -14.49
N VAL A 315 4.01 -10.64 -13.33
CA VAL A 315 2.67 -10.07 -13.12
C VAL A 315 2.45 -8.89 -14.06
N ASP A 316 3.48 -8.06 -14.32
CA ASP A 316 3.41 -6.97 -15.31
C ASP A 316 3.00 -7.48 -16.71
N GLY A 317 3.66 -8.53 -17.20
CA GLY A 317 3.34 -9.14 -18.49
C GLY A 317 1.88 -9.63 -18.57
N ILE A 318 1.43 -10.32 -17.53
CA ILE A 318 0.06 -10.84 -17.44
C ILE A 318 -0.97 -9.71 -17.41
N VAL A 319 -0.83 -8.73 -16.51
CA VAL A 319 -1.85 -7.66 -16.39
C VAL A 319 -1.92 -6.80 -17.65
N ARG A 320 -0.80 -6.61 -18.37
CA ARG A 320 -0.79 -5.88 -19.65
C ARG A 320 -1.56 -6.60 -20.74
N ARG A 321 -1.41 -7.94 -20.85
CA ARG A 321 -2.21 -8.78 -21.76
C ARG A 321 -3.69 -8.72 -21.39
N LEU A 322 -3.99 -8.66 -20.09
CA LEU A 322 -5.32 -8.41 -19.58
C LEU A 322 -5.74 -6.93 -19.65
N GLY A 323 -5.10 -6.09 -20.47
CA GLY A 323 -5.58 -4.74 -20.76
C GLY A 323 -5.34 -3.70 -19.68
N PHE A 324 -4.58 -4.02 -18.63
CA PHE A 324 -4.12 -3.00 -17.68
C PHE A 324 -3.06 -2.12 -18.35
N ARG A 325 -3.02 -0.86 -17.92
CA ARG A 325 -2.06 0.14 -18.37
C ARG A 325 -1.43 0.84 -17.16
N PRO A 326 -0.14 1.22 -17.24
CA PRO A 326 0.52 1.97 -16.18
C PRO A 326 -0.22 3.27 -15.86
N ARG A 327 -0.35 3.61 -14.57
CA ARG A 327 -0.85 4.91 -14.12
C ARG A 327 0.30 5.89 -14.01
N LEU A 328 0.46 6.71 -15.04
CA LEU A 328 1.51 7.71 -15.11
C LEU A 328 1.12 8.98 -14.34
N LYS A 329 2.06 9.53 -13.59
CA LYS A 329 1.94 10.90 -13.04
C LYS A 329 1.90 11.92 -14.16
N LYS A 330 1.05 12.94 -14.02
CA LYS A 330 0.90 14.01 -15.02
C LYS A 330 2.22 14.72 -15.31
N GLN A 331 2.99 15.03 -14.27
CA GLN A 331 4.23 15.80 -14.35
C GLN A 331 5.40 14.96 -14.88
N SER A 332 5.73 13.84 -14.22
CA SER A 332 6.91 13.04 -14.56
C SER A 332 6.70 12.06 -15.72
N LYS A 333 5.45 11.82 -16.14
CA LYS A 333 5.07 10.77 -17.12
C LYS A 333 5.58 9.37 -16.77
N ARG A 334 5.90 9.12 -15.49
CA ARG A 334 6.35 7.83 -14.96
C ARG A 334 5.34 7.27 -13.96
N THR A 335 5.39 5.96 -13.72
CA THR A 335 4.73 5.34 -12.58
C THR A 335 5.38 5.82 -11.27
N GLN A 336 4.64 5.75 -10.17
CA GLN A 336 5.27 5.80 -8.84
C GLN A 336 5.79 4.40 -8.53
N PRO A 337 7.12 4.21 -8.47
CA PRO A 337 7.68 2.91 -8.13
C PRO A 337 7.58 2.68 -6.62
N LEU A 338 7.77 1.42 -6.24
CA LEU A 338 8.23 1.07 -4.91
C LEU A 338 9.67 1.55 -4.78
N ILE A 339 10.01 2.14 -3.63
CA ILE A 339 11.38 2.48 -3.27
C ILE A 339 11.79 1.69 -2.04
N MET A 340 13.07 1.34 -1.97
CA MET A 340 13.64 0.59 -0.87
C MET A 340 15.00 1.14 -0.43
N ARG A 341 15.35 0.94 0.83
CA ARG A 341 16.67 1.24 1.39
C ARG A 341 17.11 0.10 2.31
N GLY A 342 18.41 -0.15 2.35
CA GLY A 342 19.00 -1.23 3.17
C GLY A 342 18.80 -2.62 2.59
N LEU A 343 18.23 -2.74 1.39
CA LEU A 343 18.03 -3.99 0.68
C LEU A 343 18.25 -3.76 -0.82
N SER A 344 18.96 -4.69 -1.47
CA SER A 344 19.14 -4.70 -2.93
C SER A 344 18.71 -6.06 -3.45
N ILE A 345 17.57 -6.09 -4.15
CA ILE A 345 16.96 -7.29 -4.70
C ILE A 345 16.40 -6.98 -6.09
N ALA A 346 16.47 -7.96 -6.98
CA ALA A 346 15.98 -7.82 -8.35
C ALA A 346 14.45 -7.95 -8.45
N ASP A 347 13.83 -8.74 -7.56
CA ASP A 347 12.40 -9.00 -7.55
C ASP A 347 11.85 -9.06 -6.12
N LEU A 348 10.69 -8.44 -5.93
CA LEU A 348 9.96 -8.36 -4.67
C LEU A 348 8.48 -8.47 -4.99
N HIS A 349 7.78 -9.45 -4.42
CA HIS A 349 6.33 -9.48 -4.47
C HIS A 349 5.72 -8.66 -3.33
N ALA A 350 5.28 -7.45 -3.68
CA ALA A 350 4.50 -6.57 -2.82
C ALA A 350 3.29 -5.98 -3.55
N SER A 351 2.18 -5.84 -2.83
CA SER A 351 0.86 -5.48 -3.36
C SER A 351 0.32 -4.16 -2.77
N ILE A 352 -0.92 -3.80 -3.07
CA ILE A 352 -1.59 -2.65 -2.42
C ILE A 352 -1.85 -2.98 -0.94
N GLY A 353 -2.11 -4.24 -0.60
CA GLY A 353 -2.33 -4.68 0.77
C GLY A 353 -1.12 -4.47 1.68
N ASP A 354 0.09 -4.54 1.13
CA ASP A 354 1.34 -4.47 1.90
C ASP A 354 1.71 -3.02 2.26
N GLY A 355 1.70 -2.65 3.54
CA GLY A 355 2.18 -1.33 3.96
C GLY A 355 1.25 -0.16 3.65
N ASP A 356 -0.03 -0.41 3.39
CA ASP A 356 -1.03 0.65 3.46
C ASP A 356 -1.42 0.84 4.94
N GLY A 357 -1.08 1.99 5.54
CA GLY A 357 -1.50 2.39 6.89
C GLY A 357 -2.96 2.87 6.98
N GLY A 358 -3.74 2.57 5.93
CA GLY A 358 -5.12 3.02 5.75
C GLY A 358 -5.39 3.68 4.42
#